data_AF-A0AAD4LFS3-F1
#
_entry.id   AF-A0AAD4LFS3-F1
#
_cell.length_a   1.000
_cell.length_b   1.000
_cell.length_c   1.000
_cell.angle_alpha   90.00
_cell.angle_beta   90.00
_cell.angle_gamma   90.00
#
_symmetry.space_group_name_H-M   'P 1'
#
loop_
_entity.id
_entity.type
_entity.pdbx_description
1 polymer ?
#
loop_
_entity_poly.entity_id
_entity_poly.type
_entity_poly.pdbx_seq_one_letter_code
_entity_poly.pdbx_strand_id
1 'polypeptide(L)'
;MSASITLNCLVYGHHHNNIFSVQIPGNGNVITLRKAIRDENKNTFHDVDADTLQLWNVYIPIDELSEEKINDLGLESKTPLRPENRLLGVFSGIFEDDHLHIVVRPEGFIQTNEPPRLQLNCLVRGGDRRNVFSVEIPSTENVSTLREAIKDENNITFRDVDAYTLTLWRVSIPNDSNFELKLSELDLVDEEQLFPLQVLSNVFTDPPLPEHVHIVVKPPPPHSLSQQPQASTSDAIGLWTKGMTSIAKLEASTFSDKLKSQRR
;
A
#
# COMPACT_ATOMS: atom_id res chain seq x y z
N MET A 1 8.07 -43.47 -18.41
CA MET A 1 7.53 -42.22 -17.86
C MET A 1 8.26 -41.97 -16.56
N SER A 2 8.99 -40.87 -16.44
CA SER A 2 9.65 -40.52 -15.17
C SER A 2 8.56 -40.04 -14.21
N ALA A 3 8.50 -40.58 -12.99
CA ALA A 3 7.58 -40.10 -11.97
C ALA A 3 7.89 -38.61 -11.67
N SER A 4 6.86 -37.77 -11.57
CA SER A 4 7.00 -36.42 -11.05
C SER A 4 7.08 -36.45 -9.53
N ILE A 5 7.76 -35.46 -8.96
CA ILE A 5 7.75 -35.16 -7.53
C ILE A 5 7.13 -33.79 -7.32
N THR A 6 6.45 -33.62 -6.18
CA THR A 6 5.89 -32.34 -5.76
C THR A 6 6.75 -31.80 -4.63
N LEU A 7 7.17 -30.54 -4.73
CA LEU A 7 7.98 -29.87 -3.73
C LEU A 7 7.26 -28.63 -3.22
N ASN A 8 7.04 -28.55 -1.91
CA ASN A 8 6.55 -27.35 -1.27
C ASN A 8 7.70 -26.35 -1.08
N CYS A 9 7.48 -25.15 -1.57
CA CYS A 9 8.46 -24.09 -1.66
C CYS A 9 7.97 -22.85 -0.90
N LEU A 10 8.88 -22.13 -0.27
CA LEU A 10 8.61 -20.85 0.38
C LEU A 10 9.68 -19.83 -0.04
N VAL A 11 9.25 -18.61 -0.36
CA VAL A 11 10.16 -17.49 -0.60
C VAL A 11 10.66 -16.96 0.73
N TYR A 12 11.97 -16.87 0.90
CA TYR A 12 12.56 -16.36 2.13
C TYR A 12 12.07 -14.94 2.42
N GLY A 13 11.57 -14.72 3.65
CA GLY A 13 10.97 -13.45 4.07
C GLY A 13 9.47 -13.31 3.81
N HIS A 14 8.84 -14.25 3.09
CA HIS A 14 7.38 -14.29 2.97
C HIS A 14 6.75 -14.99 4.19
N HIS A 15 5.48 -14.67 4.44
CA HIS A 15 4.67 -15.33 5.47
C HIS A 15 4.54 -16.83 5.20
N HIS A 16 4.51 -17.66 6.26
CA HIS A 16 4.44 -19.13 6.12
C HIS A 16 3.19 -19.64 5.38
N ASN A 17 2.10 -18.86 5.34
CA ASN A 17 0.92 -19.17 4.53
C ASN A 17 1.14 -19.05 3.01
N ASN A 18 2.25 -18.45 2.55
CA ASN A 18 2.56 -18.24 1.14
C ASN A 18 3.34 -19.40 0.52
N ILE A 19 3.22 -20.60 1.09
CA ILE A 19 3.81 -21.82 0.53
C ILE A 19 3.12 -22.16 -0.78
N PHE A 20 3.91 -22.54 -1.77
CA PHE A 20 3.42 -22.99 -3.07
C PHE A 20 4.09 -24.30 -3.46
N SER A 21 3.37 -25.13 -4.19
CA SER A 21 3.85 -26.46 -4.59
C SER A 21 4.28 -26.44 -6.05
N VAL A 22 5.44 -27.04 -6.33
CA VAL A 22 5.98 -27.15 -7.70
C VAL A 22 6.07 -28.62 -8.08
N GLN A 23 5.54 -28.99 -9.24
CA GLN A 23 5.70 -30.32 -9.81
C GLN A 23 6.89 -30.36 -10.79
N ILE A 24 7.77 -31.33 -10.61
CA ILE A 24 8.97 -31.48 -11.43
C ILE A 24 9.25 -32.95 -11.73
N PRO A 25 9.82 -33.31 -12.90
CA PRO A 25 10.24 -34.68 -13.14
C PRO A 25 11.24 -35.14 -12.07
N GLY A 26 11.03 -36.31 -11.48
CA GLY A 26 11.88 -36.84 -10.41
C GLY A 26 13.33 -37.05 -10.85
N ASN A 27 13.59 -37.26 -12.14
CA ASN A 27 14.96 -37.33 -12.68
C ASN A 27 15.59 -35.95 -12.94
N GLY A 28 14.91 -34.85 -12.59
CA GLY A 28 15.36 -33.48 -12.76
C GLY A 28 16.53 -33.09 -11.86
N ASN A 29 16.99 -31.87 -12.05
CA ASN A 29 18.07 -31.23 -11.30
C ASN A 29 17.65 -29.84 -10.79
N VAL A 30 18.54 -29.19 -10.05
CA VAL A 30 18.31 -27.86 -9.48
C VAL A 30 18.06 -26.80 -10.56
N ILE A 31 18.68 -26.90 -11.74
CA ILE A 31 18.40 -25.96 -12.85
C ILE A 31 16.95 -26.05 -13.29
N THR A 32 16.43 -27.26 -13.48
CA THR A 32 15.02 -27.47 -13.84
C THR A 32 14.08 -27.03 -12.71
N LEU A 33 14.48 -27.20 -11.44
CA LEU A 33 13.71 -26.75 -10.28
C LEU A 33 13.62 -25.23 -10.20
N ARG A 34 14.73 -24.52 -10.40
CA ARG A 34 14.75 -23.04 -10.44
C ARG A 34 13.77 -22.49 -11.47
N LYS A 35 13.76 -23.06 -12.67
CA LYS A 35 12.81 -22.67 -13.73
C LYS A 35 11.37 -22.93 -13.33
N ALA A 36 11.09 -24.13 -12.80
CA ALA A 36 9.75 -24.48 -12.35
C ALA A 36 9.24 -23.59 -11.21
N ILE A 37 10.11 -23.24 -10.25
CA ILE A 37 9.79 -22.29 -9.16
C ILE A 37 9.46 -20.90 -9.72
N ARG A 38 10.30 -20.37 -10.61
CA ARG A 38 10.08 -19.07 -11.26
C ARG A 38 8.76 -19.06 -12.04
N ASP A 39 8.50 -20.13 -12.79
CA ASP A 39 7.31 -20.22 -13.63
C ASP A 39 6.02 -20.42 -12.83
N GLU A 40 6.08 -21.08 -11.67
CA GLU A 40 4.94 -21.23 -10.76
C GLU A 40 4.61 -19.91 -10.05
N ASN A 41 5.64 -19.15 -9.64
CA ASN A 41 5.48 -17.89 -8.91
C ASN A 41 6.01 -16.69 -9.70
N LYS A 42 5.50 -16.55 -10.94
CA LYS A 42 5.95 -15.50 -11.89
C LYS A 42 5.80 -14.09 -11.36
N ASN A 43 4.78 -13.82 -10.54
CA ASN A 43 4.57 -12.48 -9.99
C ASN A 43 5.71 -12.09 -9.03
N THR A 44 6.14 -13.02 -8.17
CA THR A 44 7.27 -12.76 -7.26
C THR A 44 8.61 -12.67 -8.01
N PHE A 45 8.75 -13.44 -9.09
CA PHE A 45 10.01 -13.58 -9.82
C PHE A 45 9.98 -12.96 -11.24
N HIS A 46 9.13 -11.96 -11.48
CA HIS A 46 8.90 -11.42 -12.83
C HIS A 46 10.17 -10.84 -13.46
N ASP A 47 10.97 -10.11 -12.66
CA ASP A 47 12.24 -9.50 -13.05
C ASP A 47 13.46 -10.29 -12.55
N VAL A 48 13.25 -11.52 -12.08
CA VAL A 48 14.32 -12.38 -11.55
C VAL A 48 14.61 -13.49 -12.55
N ASP A 49 15.86 -13.57 -13.00
CA ASP A 49 16.31 -14.70 -13.79
C ASP A 49 16.37 -15.98 -12.94
N ALA A 50 15.85 -17.08 -13.46
CA ALA A 50 15.75 -18.33 -12.69
C ALA A 50 17.12 -18.81 -12.17
N ASP A 51 18.20 -18.56 -12.90
CA ASP A 51 19.55 -18.98 -12.53
C ASP A 51 20.12 -18.23 -11.32
N THR A 52 19.59 -17.06 -10.97
CA THR A 52 19.97 -16.30 -9.76
C THR A 52 19.25 -16.80 -8.50
N LEU A 53 18.29 -17.72 -8.62
CA LEU A 53 17.60 -18.27 -7.44
C LEU A 53 18.54 -19.17 -6.62
N GLN A 54 18.83 -18.76 -5.39
CA GLN A 54 19.43 -19.60 -4.36
C GLN A 54 18.35 -20.48 -3.72
N LEU A 55 18.59 -21.79 -3.68
CA LEU A 55 17.67 -22.76 -3.11
C LEU A 55 18.36 -23.47 -1.94
N TRP A 56 17.65 -23.64 -0.82
CA TRP A 56 18.09 -24.49 0.28
C TRP A 56 17.09 -25.61 0.45
N ASN A 57 17.59 -26.83 0.61
CA ASN A 57 16.75 -27.95 1.03
C ASN A 57 16.46 -27.83 2.53
N VAL A 58 15.19 -27.96 2.86
CA VAL A 58 14.69 -28.00 4.24
C VAL A 58 13.72 -29.17 4.37
N TYR A 59 13.44 -29.55 5.60
CA TYR A 59 12.46 -30.59 5.90
C TYR A 59 11.76 -30.20 7.20
N ILE A 60 10.64 -29.49 7.07
CA ILE A 60 9.92 -28.90 8.22
C ILE A 60 8.43 -29.15 8.03
N PRO A 61 7.73 -29.75 9.01
CA PRO A 61 6.27 -29.86 8.96
C PRO A 61 5.61 -28.50 8.79
N ILE A 62 4.66 -28.37 7.86
CA ILE A 62 4.00 -27.09 7.54
C ILE A 62 3.23 -26.54 8.74
N ASP A 63 2.62 -27.41 9.55
CA ASP A 63 1.89 -27.05 10.76
C ASP A 63 2.79 -26.50 11.88
N GLU A 64 4.10 -26.76 11.81
CA GLU A 64 5.10 -26.22 12.74
C GLU A 64 5.86 -25.00 12.19
N LEU A 65 5.48 -24.46 11.03
CA LEU A 65 6.15 -23.29 10.47
C LEU A 65 5.77 -22.00 11.20
N SER A 66 6.77 -21.16 11.40
CA SER A 66 6.61 -19.77 11.84
C SER A 66 7.73 -18.93 11.24
N GLU A 67 7.53 -17.62 11.18
CA GLU A 67 8.53 -16.66 10.70
C GLU A 67 9.82 -16.76 11.52
N GLU A 68 9.70 -16.95 12.83
CA GLU A 68 10.84 -17.16 13.75
C GLU A 68 11.62 -18.43 13.35
N LYS A 69 10.93 -19.56 13.16
CA LYS A 69 11.57 -20.84 12.82
C LYS A 69 12.28 -20.76 11.47
N ILE A 70 11.72 -20.04 10.49
CA ILE A 70 12.35 -19.82 9.17
C ILE A 70 13.61 -18.97 9.30
N ASN A 71 13.58 -17.93 10.13
CA ASN A 71 14.74 -17.07 10.38
C ASN A 71 15.86 -17.83 11.12
N ASP A 72 15.49 -18.71 12.05
CA ASP A 72 16.42 -19.55 12.82
C ASP A 72 17.09 -20.65 12.00
N LEU A 73 16.65 -20.89 10.75
CA LEU A 73 17.30 -21.87 9.87
C LEU A 73 18.74 -21.50 9.51
N GLY A 74 19.16 -20.25 9.75
CA GLY A 74 20.51 -19.78 9.51
C GLY A 74 20.93 -19.97 8.05
N LEU A 75 20.01 -19.75 7.10
CA LEU A 75 20.22 -20.03 5.66
C LEU A 75 21.46 -19.32 5.11
N GLU A 76 21.81 -18.16 5.64
CA GLU A 76 22.99 -17.40 5.25
C GLU A 76 24.32 -18.11 5.57
N SER A 77 24.31 -19.00 6.56
CA SER A 77 25.46 -19.86 6.91
C SER A 77 25.47 -21.18 6.14
N LYS A 78 24.36 -21.53 5.46
CA LYS A 78 24.21 -22.79 4.73
C LYS A 78 24.56 -22.62 3.26
N THR A 79 25.26 -23.61 2.71
CA THR A 79 25.56 -23.65 1.28
C THR A 79 24.29 -23.93 0.48
N PRO A 80 23.94 -23.09 -0.51
CA PRO A 80 22.79 -23.35 -1.38
C PRO A 80 22.99 -24.60 -2.23
N LEU A 81 21.88 -25.16 -2.73
CA LEU A 81 21.88 -26.25 -3.69
C LEU A 81 22.56 -25.81 -4.98
N ARG A 82 23.47 -26.66 -5.47
CA ARG A 82 24.22 -26.42 -6.69
C ARG A 82 23.40 -26.80 -7.92
N PRO A 83 23.56 -26.09 -9.05
CA PRO A 83 22.83 -26.36 -10.29
C PRO A 83 22.88 -27.83 -10.75
N GLU A 84 24.03 -28.48 -10.59
CA GLU A 84 24.30 -29.87 -10.98
C GLU A 84 23.70 -30.92 -10.02
N ASN A 85 23.18 -30.51 -8.85
CA ASN A 85 22.59 -31.47 -7.93
C ASN A 85 21.33 -32.11 -8.54
N ARG A 86 21.31 -33.44 -8.53
CA ARG A 86 20.12 -34.22 -8.91
C ARG A 86 19.13 -34.20 -7.76
N LEU A 87 17.85 -33.97 -8.05
CA LEU A 87 16.83 -33.85 -7.01
C LEU A 87 16.71 -35.13 -6.17
N LEU A 88 16.79 -36.31 -6.80
CA LEU A 88 16.82 -37.60 -6.07
C LEU A 88 18.01 -37.75 -5.11
N GLY A 89 19.11 -37.04 -5.36
CA GLY A 89 20.27 -37.04 -4.48
C GLY A 89 20.15 -36.02 -3.35
N VAL A 90 19.38 -34.94 -3.56
CA VAL A 90 19.10 -33.90 -2.55
C VAL A 90 17.99 -34.36 -1.59
N PHE A 91 16.98 -35.03 -2.13
CA PHE A 91 15.81 -35.53 -1.43
C PHE A 91 15.85 -37.06 -1.42
N SER A 92 16.71 -37.62 -0.57
CA SER A 92 16.78 -39.06 -0.36
C SER A 92 15.88 -39.45 0.81
N GLY A 93 14.63 -39.83 0.55
CA GLY A 93 13.69 -40.21 1.62
C GLY A 93 12.24 -40.35 1.17
N ILE A 94 11.36 -40.54 2.16
CA ILE A 94 9.91 -40.43 1.99
C ILE A 94 9.59 -38.94 1.81
N PHE A 95 8.85 -38.60 0.75
CA PHE A 95 8.30 -37.26 0.57
C PHE A 95 7.01 -37.20 1.34
N GLU A 96 6.98 -36.40 2.40
CA GLU A 96 5.76 -36.09 3.10
C GLU A 96 5.20 -34.78 2.53
N ASP A 97 4.03 -34.89 1.93
CA ASP A 97 3.32 -33.85 1.20
C ASP A 97 3.03 -32.61 2.06
N ASP A 98 3.07 -32.77 3.39
CA ASP A 98 2.81 -31.78 4.43
C ASP A 98 4.07 -31.11 4.98
N HIS A 99 5.23 -31.32 4.34
CA HIS A 99 6.49 -30.67 4.73
C HIS A 99 6.89 -29.54 3.76
N LEU A 100 7.51 -28.49 4.27
CA LEU A 100 8.29 -27.55 3.47
C LEU A 100 9.58 -28.23 3.03
N HIS A 101 9.85 -28.19 1.72
CA HIS A 101 10.96 -28.89 1.09
C HIS A 101 12.07 -27.94 0.63
N ILE A 102 11.69 -26.75 0.16
CA ILE A 102 12.62 -25.76 -0.40
C ILE A 102 12.34 -24.39 0.19
N VAL A 103 13.40 -23.71 0.62
CA VAL A 103 13.39 -22.24 0.75
C VAL A 103 14.11 -21.65 -0.46
N VAL A 104 13.49 -20.68 -1.12
CA VAL A 104 14.05 -19.97 -2.28
C VAL A 104 14.34 -18.51 -1.91
N ARG A 105 15.53 -18.03 -2.29
CA ARG A 105 15.90 -16.61 -2.22
C ARG A 105 16.47 -16.17 -3.57
N PRO A 106 15.94 -15.11 -4.19
CA PRO A 106 16.56 -14.49 -5.35
C PRO A 106 17.89 -13.80 -4.97
N GLU A 107 18.98 -14.10 -5.68
CA GLU A 107 20.27 -13.43 -5.52
C GLU A 107 20.14 -12.00 -6.07
N GLY A 108 20.54 -11.00 -5.27
CA GLY A 108 20.25 -9.58 -5.52
C GLY A 108 19.27 -8.95 -4.54
N PHE A 109 18.55 -9.75 -3.74
CA PHE A 109 17.94 -9.27 -2.49
C PHE A 109 19.04 -9.14 -1.43
N ILE A 110 19.82 -8.06 -1.55
CA ILE A 110 20.44 -7.46 -0.37
C ILE A 110 19.28 -7.27 0.60
N GLN A 111 19.35 -7.85 1.81
CA GLN A 111 18.53 -7.33 2.90
C GLN A 111 19.01 -5.90 3.11
N THR A 112 18.46 -4.97 2.35
CA THR A 112 18.32 -3.63 2.86
C THR A 112 17.49 -3.81 4.12
N ASN A 113 17.89 -3.20 5.23
CA ASN A 113 16.97 -2.93 6.35
C ASN A 113 15.84 -1.98 5.90
N GLU A 114 15.54 -1.93 4.60
CA GLU A 114 14.53 -1.13 3.99
C GLU A 114 13.27 -2.00 3.90
N PRO A 115 12.18 -1.54 4.50
CA PRO A 115 10.95 -2.31 4.56
C PRO A 115 10.44 -2.65 3.15
N PRO A 116 9.78 -3.82 2.97
CA PRO A 116 9.23 -4.23 1.68
C PRO A 116 8.38 -3.11 1.08
N ARG A 117 8.58 -2.75 -0.18
CA ARG A 117 7.85 -1.65 -0.83
C ARG A 117 6.69 -2.21 -1.66
N LEU A 118 5.58 -1.49 -1.64
CA LEU A 118 4.38 -1.76 -2.42
C LEU A 118 4.38 -0.84 -3.63
N GLN A 119 4.05 -1.38 -4.80
CA GLN A 119 3.71 -0.60 -5.98
C GLN A 119 2.19 -0.61 -6.14
N LEU A 120 1.55 0.52 -5.84
CA LEU A 120 0.10 0.67 -5.80
C LEU A 120 -0.37 1.45 -7.03
N ASN A 121 -1.24 0.83 -7.83
CA ASN A 121 -1.90 1.50 -8.93
C ASN A 121 -3.16 2.19 -8.40
N CYS A 122 -3.17 3.51 -8.49
CA CYS A 122 -4.20 4.39 -7.98
C CYS A 122 -5.04 4.93 -9.14
N LEU A 123 -6.34 5.06 -8.90
CA LEU A 123 -7.28 5.70 -9.82
C LEU A 123 -8.13 6.72 -9.07
N VAL A 124 -8.20 7.95 -9.59
CA VAL A 124 -9.13 8.95 -9.06
C VAL A 124 -10.55 8.58 -9.51
N ARG A 125 -11.50 8.58 -8.57
CA ARG A 125 -12.90 8.25 -8.84
C ARG A 125 -13.46 9.12 -9.98
N GLY A 126 -14.01 8.47 -10.99
CA GLY A 126 -14.51 9.11 -12.21
C GLY A 126 -13.49 9.19 -13.36
N GLY A 127 -12.25 8.76 -13.13
CA GLY A 127 -11.26 8.52 -14.20
C GLY A 127 -11.48 7.17 -14.90
N ASP A 128 -10.75 6.98 -16.00
CA ASP A 128 -10.71 5.74 -16.78
C ASP A 128 -9.32 5.09 -16.74
N ARG A 129 -9.13 3.98 -17.49
CA ARG A 129 -7.86 3.22 -17.49
C ARG A 129 -6.62 4.06 -17.82
N ARG A 130 -6.79 5.16 -18.57
CA ARG A 130 -5.69 6.05 -18.98
C ARG A 130 -5.27 7.00 -17.86
N ASN A 131 -6.06 7.11 -16.80
CA ASN A 131 -5.81 7.96 -15.64
C ASN A 131 -5.19 7.20 -14.46
N VAL A 132 -4.91 5.90 -14.61
CA VAL A 132 -4.21 5.12 -13.58
C VAL A 132 -2.78 5.62 -13.46
N PHE A 133 -2.33 5.82 -12.21
CA PHE A 133 -0.97 6.21 -11.87
C PHE A 133 -0.44 5.31 -10.75
N SER A 134 0.88 5.17 -10.65
CA SER A 134 1.50 4.25 -9.68
C SER A 134 2.19 5.02 -8.56
N VAL A 135 2.04 4.53 -7.34
CA VAL A 135 2.70 5.05 -6.13
C VAL A 135 3.57 3.94 -5.54
N GLU A 136 4.84 4.25 -5.26
CA GLU A 136 5.74 3.36 -4.54
C GLU A 136 5.85 3.78 -3.08
N ILE A 137 5.52 2.89 -2.15
CA ILE A 137 5.49 3.19 -0.71
C ILE A 137 5.93 1.99 0.12
N PRO A 138 6.71 2.17 1.20
CA PRO A 138 7.01 1.06 2.09
C PRO A 138 5.74 0.48 2.74
N SER A 139 5.65 -0.84 2.81
CA SER A 139 4.53 -1.57 3.43
C SER A 139 4.38 -1.31 4.93
N THR A 140 5.44 -0.84 5.59
CA THR A 140 5.41 -0.45 7.01
C THR A 140 4.78 0.92 7.24
N GLU A 141 4.59 1.72 6.20
CA GLU A 141 3.88 3.00 6.29
C GLU A 141 2.39 2.79 6.52
N ASN A 142 1.71 3.87 6.89
CA ASN A 142 0.26 3.87 7.11
C ASN A 142 -0.49 4.58 5.97
N VAL A 143 -1.82 4.48 6.02
CA VAL A 143 -2.72 5.10 5.05
C VAL A 143 -2.60 6.63 5.02
N SER A 144 -2.23 7.29 6.12
CA SER A 144 -1.96 8.74 6.12
C SER A 144 -0.77 9.08 5.21
N THR A 145 0.35 8.36 5.36
CA THR A 145 1.52 8.52 4.48
C THR A 145 1.16 8.21 3.03
N LEU A 146 0.31 7.19 2.78
CA LEU A 146 -0.18 6.88 1.43
C LEU A 146 -0.98 8.04 0.82
N ARG A 147 -1.80 8.75 1.60
CA ARG A 147 -2.55 9.93 1.09
C ARG A 147 -1.61 11.04 0.64
N GLU A 148 -0.52 11.27 1.38
CA GLU A 148 0.50 12.24 1.00
C GLU A 148 1.20 11.82 -0.28
N ALA A 149 1.65 10.56 -0.37
CA ALA A 149 2.30 10.03 -1.57
C ALA A 149 1.40 10.12 -2.81
N ILE A 150 0.10 9.81 -2.68
CA ILE A 150 -0.89 9.96 -3.76
C ILE A 150 -1.02 11.42 -4.21
N LYS A 151 -1.08 12.36 -3.25
CA LYS A 151 -1.17 13.78 -3.56
C LYS A 151 0.08 14.27 -4.30
N ASP A 152 1.25 13.86 -3.84
CA ASP A 152 2.52 14.29 -4.42
C ASP A 152 2.71 13.78 -5.86
N GLU A 153 2.35 12.51 -6.09
CA GLU A 153 2.41 11.89 -7.41
C GLU A 153 1.43 12.54 -8.41
N ASN A 154 0.25 12.95 -7.93
CA ASN A 154 -0.78 13.58 -8.75
C ASN A 154 -1.09 15.02 -8.31
N ASN A 155 -0.02 15.81 -8.12
CA ASN A 155 -0.07 17.14 -7.52
C ASN A 155 -0.89 18.17 -8.32
N ILE A 156 -1.08 17.96 -9.63
CA ILE A 156 -1.92 18.84 -10.46
C ILE A 156 -3.39 18.62 -10.10
N THR A 157 -3.81 17.35 -9.99
CA THR A 157 -5.20 16.99 -9.66
C THR A 157 -5.53 17.37 -8.22
N PHE A 158 -4.57 17.23 -7.31
CA PHE A 158 -4.77 17.45 -5.87
C PHE A 158 -4.14 18.75 -5.33
N ARG A 159 -3.88 19.74 -6.21
CA ARG A 159 -3.18 20.97 -5.84
C ARG A 159 -3.80 21.70 -4.65
N ASP A 160 -5.12 21.85 -4.68
CA ASP A 160 -5.90 22.59 -3.68
C ASP A 160 -6.63 21.65 -2.69
N VAL A 161 -6.19 20.39 -2.61
CA VAL A 161 -6.78 19.37 -1.75
C VAL A 161 -5.78 19.00 -0.66
N ASP A 162 -6.21 19.03 0.60
CA ASP A 162 -5.39 18.54 1.70
C ASP A 162 -5.36 17.00 1.68
N ALA A 163 -4.16 16.40 1.76
CA ALA A 163 -4.00 14.95 1.64
C ALA A 163 -4.88 14.18 2.64
N TYR A 164 -5.01 14.66 3.88
CA TYR A 164 -5.83 14.01 4.91
C TYR A 164 -7.33 13.96 4.57
N THR A 165 -7.81 14.79 3.62
CA THR A 165 -9.21 14.81 3.18
C THR A 165 -9.51 13.80 2.07
N LEU A 166 -8.48 13.16 1.51
CA LEU A 166 -8.66 12.11 0.52
C LEU A 166 -9.30 10.87 1.16
N THR A 167 -10.33 10.36 0.52
CA THR A 167 -10.93 9.07 0.86
C THR A 167 -10.34 7.99 -0.03
N LEU A 168 -9.86 6.90 0.56
CA LEU A 168 -9.22 5.79 -0.15
C LEU A 168 -9.99 4.49 0.08
N TRP A 169 -10.10 3.64 -0.94
CA TRP A 169 -10.58 2.27 -0.85
C TRP A 169 -9.55 1.31 -1.44
N ARG A 170 -9.35 0.17 -0.78
CA ARG A 170 -8.63 -0.97 -1.39
C ARG A 170 -9.57 -1.67 -2.36
N VAL A 171 -9.12 -1.87 -3.59
CA VAL A 171 -9.84 -2.62 -4.62
C VAL A 171 -8.89 -3.60 -5.32
N SER A 172 -9.44 -4.48 -6.16
CA SER A 172 -8.66 -5.31 -7.07
C SER A 172 -9.39 -5.39 -8.40
N ILE A 173 -9.03 -4.49 -9.33
CA ILE A 173 -9.72 -4.35 -10.62
C ILE A 173 -8.72 -4.59 -11.75
N PRO A 174 -8.79 -5.72 -12.47
CA PRO A 174 -7.86 -6.02 -13.56
C PRO A 174 -8.07 -5.08 -14.74
N ASN A 175 -6.99 -4.60 -15.34
CA ASN A 175 -6.99 -3.85 -16.59
C ASN A 175 -7.26 -4.75 -17.81
N ASP A 176 -8.47 -5.32 -17.87
CA ASP A 176 -8.92 -6.17 -18.96
C ASP A 176 -9.94 -5.47 -19.89
N SER A 177 -10.54 -6.23 -20.80
CA SER A 177 -11.57 -5.71 -21.72
C SER A 177 -12.79 -5.14 -20.99
N ASN A 178 -13.05 -5.60 -19.77
CA ASN A 178 -14.23 -5.24 -18.97
C ASN A 178 -13.90 -4.18 -17.90
N PHE A 179 -12.70 -3.60 -17.92
CA PHE A 179 -12.24 -2.62 -16.92
C PHE A 179 -13.25 -1.50 -16.65
N GLU A 180 -13.75 -0.83 -17.70
CA GLU A 180 -14.69 0.29 -17.54
C GLU A 180 -16.04 -0.15 -16.97
N LEU A 181 -16.51 -1.36 -17.32
CA LEU A 181 -17.74 -1.94 -16.76
C LEU A 181 -17.57 -2.20 -15.27
N LYS A 182 -16.44 -2.82 -14.88
CA LYS A 182 -16.11 -3.10 -13.48
C LYS A 182 -16.01 -1.82 -12.64
N LEU A 183 -15.47 -0.74 -13.21
CA LEU A 183 -15.45 0.57 -12.56
C LEU A 183 -16.86 1.15 -12.37
N SER A 184 -17.74 0.99 -13.37
CA SER A 184 -19.11 1.51 -13.29
C SER A 184 -20.00 0.75 -12.31
N GLU A 185 -19.73 -0.55 -12.11
CA GLU A 185 -20.44 -1.43 -11.18
C GLU A 185 -19.82 -1.41 -9.77
N LEU A 186 -18.70 -0.70 -9.59
CA LEU A 186 -17.97 -0.65 -8.32
C LEU A 186 -18.79 0.12 -7.27
N ASP A 187 -19.29 -0.62 -6.28
CA ASP A 187 -19.95 -0.03 -5.12
C ASP A 187 -18.89 0.29 -4.06
N LEU A 188 -18.69 1.58 -3.80
CA LEU A 188 -17.73 2.07 -2.80
C LEU A 188 -18.51 2.54 -1.58
N VAL A 189 -18.61 1.66 -0.59
CA VAL A 189 -19.33 1.93 0.65
C VAL A 189 -18.41 2.65 1.65
N ASP A 190 -18.96 3.54 2.46
CA ASP A 190 -18.16 4.40 3.36
C ASP A 190 -17.53 3.60 4.51
N GLU A 191 -18.10 2.47 4.90
CA GLU A 191 -17.58 1.57 5.94
C GLU A 191 -16.32 0.80 5.51
N GLU A 192 -16.08 0.68 4.21
CA GLU A 192 -14.90 -0.03 3.64
C GLU A 192 -13.73 0.91 3.35
N GLN A 193 -13.85 2.18 3.72
CA GLN A 193 -12.78 3.16 3.56
C GLN A 193 -11.55 2.80 4.38
N LEU A 194 -10.37 3.11 3.83
CA LEU A 194 -9.11 2.94 4.53
C LEU A 194 -8.92 4.06 5.57
N PHE A 195 -8.70 3.65 6.82
CA PHE A 195 -8.47 4.53 7.96
C PHE A 195 -7.00 4.95 8.06
N PRO A 196 -6.70 6.21 8.43
CA PRO A 196 -5.34 6.77 8.40
C PRO A 196 -4.27 5.96 9.15
N LEU A 197 -4.65 5.29 10.24
CA LEU A 197 -3.73 4.55 11.10
C LEU A 197 -3.47 3.11 10.64
N GLN A 198 -4.20 2.61 9.63
CA GLN A 198 -3.96 1.26 9.13
C GLN A 198 -2.58 1.19 8.47
N VAL A 199 -1.76 0.24 8.92
CA VAL A 199 -0.47 -0.07 8.31
C VAL A 199 -0.71 -0.82 7.01
N LEU A 200 0.02 -0.46 5.95
CA LEU A 200 -0.21 -0.99 4.60
C LEU A 200 0.04 -2.50 4.51
N SER A 201 0.96 -3.06 5.29
CA SER A 201 1.17 -4.51 5.39
C SER A 201 -0.05 -5.27 5.89
N ASN A 202 -0.91 -4.62 6.69
CA ASN A 202 -2.16 -5.22 7.17
C ASN A 202 -3.30 -5.02 6.17
N VAL A 203 -3.24 -3.95 5.36
CA VAL A 203 -4.21 -3.69 4.29
C VAL A 203 -3.94 -4.61 3.09
N PHE A 204 -2.67 -4.84 2.76
CA PHE A 204 -2.18 -5.68 1.68
C PHE A 204 -1.42 -6.88 2.25
N THR A 205 -2.18 -7.85 2.78
CA THR A 205 -1.64 -9.12 3.29
C THR A 205 -0.93 -9.94 2.21
N ASP A 206 -1.40 -9.79 0.97
CA ASP A 206 -0.83 -10.39 -0.23
C ASP A 206 -0.25 -9.27 -1.11
N PRO A 207 0.83 -9.55 -1.88
CA PRO A 207 1.35 -8.61 -2.85
C PRO A 207 0.26 -8.14 -3.81
N PRO A 208 0.13 -6.81 -4.06
CA PRO A 208 -0.81 -6.29 -5.06
C PRO A 208 -0.60 -6.94 -6.43
N LEU A 209 -1.69 -7.36 -7.08
CA LEU A 209 -1.61 -8.09 -8.34
C LEU A 209 -1.15 -7.18 -9.49
N PRO A 210 -0.23 -7.62 -10.36
CA PRO A 210 0.18 -6.81 -11.51
C PRO A 210 -1.02 -6.47 -12.41
N GLU A 211 -0.96 -5.32 -13.07
CA GLU A 211 -2.00 -4.82 -13.99
C GLU A 211 -3.41 -4.67 -13.38
N HIS A 212 -3.51 -4.55 -12.06
CA HIS A 212 -4.76 -4.20 -11.38
C HIS A 212 -4.72 -2.76 -10.87
N VAL A 213 -5.88 -2.12 -10.75
CA VAL A 213 -6.05 -0.98 -9.85
C VAL A 213 -6.16 -1.52 -8.43
N HIS A 214 -5.38 -0.94 -7.53
CA HIS A 214 -5.26 -1.34 -6.13
C HIS A 214 -5.98 -0.37 -5.20
N ILE A 215 -6.01 0.92 -5.56
CA ILE A 215 -6.60 1.98 -4.75
C ILE A 215 -7.51 2.85 -5.60
N VAL A 216 -8.74 3.08 -5.16
CA VAL A 216 -9.58 4.17 -5.66
C VAL A 216 -9.48 5.36 -4.70
N VAL A 217 -9.27 6.55 -5.26
CA VAL A 217 -9.12 7.81 -4.54
C VAL A 217 -10.31 8.71 -4.84
N LYS A 218 -11.01 9.19 -3.81
CA LYS A 218 -12.05 10.22 -3.95
C LYS A 218 -11.58 11.50 -3.26
N PRO A 219 -11.43 12.62 -4.00
CA PRO A 219 -11.22 13.92 -3.37
C PRO A 219 -12.47 14.37 -2.61
N PRO A 220 -12.33 15.28 -1.62
CA PRO A 220 -13.50 15.86 -0.97
C PRO A 220 -14.37 16.60 -2.00
N PRO A 221 -15.66 16.81 -1.71
CA PRO A 221 -16.48 17.70 -2.51
C PRO A 221 -15.79 19.06 -2.64
N PRO A 222 -15.81 19.71 -3.82
CA PRO A 222 -15.29 21.06 -3.95
C PRO A 222 -15.97 21.93 -2.90
N HIS A 223 -15.18 22.71 -2.16
CA HIS A 223 -15.73 23.71 -1.24
C HIS A 223 -16.57 24.69 -2.05
N SER A 224 -17.89 24.47 -2.07
CA SER A 224 -18.83 25.50 -2.52
C SER A 224 -18.57 26.73 -1.66
N LEU A 225 -18.17 27.84 -2.27
CA LEU A 225 -18.12 29.15 -1.63
C LEU A 225 -19.56 29.66 -1.34
N SER A 226 -20.31 28.90 -0.53
CA SER A 226 -21.67 29.17 -0.09
C SER A 226 -21.80 28.57 1.31
N GLN A 227 -21.89 29.30 2.41
CA GLN A 227 -22.24 30.69 2.66
C GLN A 227 -21.33 31.19 3.78
N GLN A 228 -20.30 31.97 3.46
CA GLN A 228 -19.88 32.99 4.40
C GLN A 228 -21.01 34.03 4.39
N PRO A 229 -21.61 34.41 5.52
CA PRO A 229 -22.50 35.56 5.54
C PRO A 229 -21.66 36.73 5.02
N GLN A 230 -21.88 37.13 3.78
CA GLN A 230 -21.52 38.45 3.31
C GLN A 230 -22.40 39.36 4.17
N ALA A 231 -21.88 39.74 5.33
CA ALA A 231 -22.36 40.91 6.01
C ALA A 231 -22.25 42.02 4.97
N SER A 232 -23.40 42.41 4.45
CA SER A 232 -23.55 43.55 3.57
C SER A 232 -22.73 44.68 4.17
N THR A 233 -21.80 45.24 3.39
CA THR A 233 -21.00 46.38 3.84
C THR A 233 -21.87 47.61 4.17
N SER A 234 -23.17 47.59 3.83
CA SER A 234 -24.15 48.57 4.33
C SER A 234 -24.39 48.49 5.84
N ASP A 235 -24.43 47.27 6.40
CA ASP A 235 -24.82 47.07 7.80
C ASP A 235 -23.64 47.35 8.74
N ALA A 236 -22.42 47.06 8.28
CA ALA A 236 -21.18 47.42 8.97
C ALA A 236 -20.95 48.94 9.01
N ILE A 237 -21.22 49.67 7.92
CA ILE A 237 -21.12 51.15 7.91
C ILE A 237 -22.17 51.78 8.84
N GLY A 238 -23.39 51.22 8.89
CA GLY A 238 -24.46 51.69 9.79
C GLY A 238 -24.15 51.47 11.28
N LEU A 239 -23.49 50.38 11.63
CA LEU A 239 -23.09 50.08 13.03
C LEU A 239 -21.86 50.88 13.46
N TRP A 240 -20.88 51.09 12.58
CA TRP A 240 -19.71 51.94 12.86
C TRP A 240 -20.11 53.41 13.04
N THR A 241 -20.99 53.96 12.19
CA THR A 241 -21.45 55.36 12.32
C THR A 241 -22.28 55.60 13.58
N LYS A 242 -23.16 54.65 13.95
CA LYS A 242 -23.89 54.71 15.24
C LYS A 242 -22.95 54.61 16.44
N GLY A 243 -21.92 53.74 16.38
CA GLY A 243 -20.89 53.62 17.41
C GLY A 243 -20.09 54.92 17.60
N MET A 244 -19.61 55.53 16.51
CA MET A 244 -18.85 56.79 16.56
C MET A 244 -19.71 57.96 17.08
N THR A 245 -21.00 58.01 16.73
CA THR A 245 -21.92 59.04 17.24
C THR A 245 -22.19 58.89 18.74
N SER A 246 -22.21 57.65 19.25
CA SER A 246 -22.40 57.38 20.68
C SER A 246 -21.16 57.75 21.50
N ILE A 247 -19.96 57.45 20.99
CA ILE A 247 -18.68 57.80 21.62
C ILE A 247 -18.52 59.33 21.67
N ALA A 248 -18.81 60.04 20.57
CA ALA A 248 -18.73 61.51 20.54
C ALA A 248 -19.72 62.18 21.52
N LYS A 249 -20.91 61.60 21.74
CA LYS A 249 -21.88 62.08 22.74
C LYS A 249 -21.41 61.85 24.18
N LEU A 250 -20.79 60.71 24.47
CA LEU A 250 -20.24 60.40 25.79
C LEU A 250 -19.06 61.32 26.13
N GLU A 251 -18.17 61.58 25.19
CA GLU A 251 -17.03 62.49 25.38
C GLU A 251 -17.47 63.96 25.53
N ALA A 252 -18.46 64.41 24.76
CA ALA A 252 -19.01 65.76 24.90
C ALA A 252 -19.72 65.98 26.26
N SER A 253 -20.44 64.97 26.77
CA SER A 253 -21.05 65.03 28.11
C SER A 253 -19.98 65.09 29.20
N THR A 254 -18.95 64.25 29.09
CA THR A 254 -17.87 64.15 30.08
C THR A 254 -17.02 65.42 30.11
N PHE A 255 -16.82 66.07 28.95
CA PHE A 255 -16.12 67.34 28.84
C PHE A 255 -16.95 68.52 29.38
N SER A 256 -18.27 68.55 29.13
CA SER A 256 -19.19 69.53 29.73
C SER A 256 -19.24 69.43 31.26
N ASP A 257 -19.26 68.22 31.81
CA ASP A 257 -19.31 68.01 33.26
C ASP A 257 -17.98 68.37 33.94
N LYS A 258 -16.84 68.13 33.29
CA LYS A 258 -15.52 68.62 33.74
C LYS A 258 -15.41 70.15 33.71
N LEU A 259 -15.97 70.82 32.70
CA LEU A 259 -15.98 72.29 32.60
C LEU A 259 -16.87 72.95 33.67
N LYS A 260 -17.97 72.30 34.08
CA LYS A 260 -18.82 72.78 35.18
C LYS A 260 -18.19 72.55 36.56
N SER A 261 -17.38 71.50 36.72
CA SER A 261 -16.65 71.22 37.97
C SER A 261 -15.45 72.15 38.23
N GLN A 262 -14.92 72.83 37.21
CA GLN A 262 -13.79 73.75 37.34
C GLN A 262 -14.21 75.23 37.53
N ARG A 263 -15.51 75.51 37.58
CA ARG A 263 -16.08 76.86 37.80
C ARG A 263 -16.82 77.03 39.13
N ARG A 264 -16.48 76.24 40.14
CA ARG A 264 -16.93 76.43 41.53
C ARG A 264 -15.75 76.44 42.50
#